data_AF-A0A1H5HM61-F1
#
_entry.id   AF-A0A1H5HM61-F1
#
_cell.length_a   1.000
_cell.length_b   1.000
_cell.length_c   1.000
_cell.angle_alpha   90.00
_cell.angle_beta   90.00
_cell.angle_gamma   90.00
#
_symmetry.space_group_name_H-M   'P 1'
#
loop_
_entity.id
_entity.type
_entity.pdbx_description
1 polymer ?
#
loop_
_entity_poly.entity_id
_entity_poly.type
_entity_poly.pdbx_seq_one_letter_code
_entity_poly.pdbx_strand_id
1 'polypeptide(L)'
;MIHRRTAPLIAVLTALVLTACAPDSTGRPETGREAVSERLAAADDAPYSAALEAVTRSGAERLQLMEGRINLNAPLTGRTKDTTAQYTEDVVMTRQKVYRRAVGTSGAWQEFPAAAAKGGIPVDRLPQFVRLMLDHGASVERGSEPLHVSARLTPKQIESVDRAVGRNLRPAASVDAEAWIDERGRVVRVRQKMHCASSADIRGSLELTDFRSAIAVSAPTGRS
;
A
#
# COMPACT_ATOMS: atom_id res chain seq x y z
N MET A 1 38.11 -19.62 60.91
CA MET A 1 37.29 -20.01 59.73
C MET A 1 37.54 -18.95 58.66
N ILE A 2 38.45 -19.01 57.67
CA ILE A 2 38.90 -20.04 56.71
C ILE A 2 37.68 -20.81 56.18
N HIS A 3 37.13 -20.51 55.00
CA HIS A 3 37.73 -20.72 53.66
C HIS A 3 37.27 -19.61 52.68
N ARG A 4 38.20 -18.88 52.03
CA ARG A 4 38.92 -19.22 50.76
C ARG A 4 37.96 -19.16 49.56
N ARG A 5 38.22 -18.48 48.44
CA ARG A 5 39.41 -18.14 47.63
C ARG A 5 38.84 -17.27 46.47
N THR A 6 39.51 -16.42 45.69
CA THR A 6 40.89 -16.34 45.19
C THR A 6 41.09 -14.93 44.60
N ALA A 7 42.34 -14.51 44.59
CA ALA A 7 42.85 -13.19 44.26
C ALA A 7 42.91 -12.88 42.73
N PRO A 8 43.29 -11.65 42.34
CA PRO A 8 43.19 -11.07 41.00
C PRO A 8 44.42 -11.39 40.13
N LEU A 9 44.34 -11.11 38.82
CA LEU A 9 45.54 -11.01 37.99
C LEU A 9 45.41 -9.95 36.90
N ILE A 10 46.45 -9.11 36.91
CA ILE A 10 46.79 -8.00 36.04
C ILE A 10 47.18 -8.50 34.64
N ALA A 11 46.77 -7.79 33.59
CA ALA A 11 47.57 -7.60 32.38
C ALA A 11 47.15 -6.29 31.68
N VAL A 12 47.98 -5.27 31.86
CA VAL A 12 48.08 -4.06 31.04
C VAL A 12 48.89 -4.42 29.79
N LEU A 13 48.44 -4.06 28.58
CA LEU A 13 49.30 -3.52 27.50
C LEU A 13 48.49 -3.22 26.23
N THR A 14 48.32 -1.92 26.01
CA THR A 14 48.45 -1.17 24.74
C THR A 14 48.43 -1.96 23.43
N ALA A 15 47.41 -1.70 22.61
CA ALA A 15 47.54 -1.68 21.16
C ALA A 15 46.70 -0.53 20.60
N LEU A 16 47.38 0.55 20.21
CA LEU A 16 46.92 1.43 19.14
C LEU A 16 46.71 0.55 17.91
N VAL A 17 45.46 0.43 17.47
CA VAL A 17 45.16 0.25 16.06
C VAL A 17 44.14 1.33 15.73
N LEU A 18 44.60 2.30 14.95
CA LEU A 18 43.77 3.15 14.11
C LEU A 18 42.92 2.24 13.22
N THR A 19 41.75 1.85 13.70
CA THR A 19 40.72 1.28 12.84
C THR A 19 39.91 2.45 12.32
N ALA A 20 40.32 2.88 11.13
CA ALA A 20 39.61 3.67 10.15
C ALA A 20 38.26 4.26 10.60
N CYS A 21 38.15 5.58 10.45
CA CYS A 21 36.91 6.19 9.99
C CYS A 21 36.43 5.36 8.79
N ALA A 22 35.50 4.44 9.03
CA ALA A 22 34.66 3.95 7.95
C ALA A 22 33.97 5.22 7.42
N PRO A 23 34.07 5.55 6.13
CA PRO A 23 33.05 6.41 5.58
C PRO A 23 31.73 5.70 5.86
N ASP A 24 30.82 6.33 6.59
CA ASP A 24 29.40 6.03 6.45
C ASP A 24 29.01 6.39 5.02
N SER A 25 29.44 5.56 4.08
CA SER A 25 28.85 5.49 2.77
C SER A 25 27.60 4.65 2.94
N THR A 26 26.53 5.27 3.44
CA THR A 26 25.23 5.02 2.82
C THR A 26 25.40 5.47 1.38
N GLY A 27 25.94 4.59 0.55
CA GLY A 27 26.19 4.84 -0.86
C GLY A 27 24.89 5.34 -1.43
N ARG A 28 24.91 6.54 -2.00
CA ARG A 28 23.76 7.05 -2.74
C ARG A 28 23.39 5.96 -3.75
N PRO A 29 22.13 5.46 -3.78
CA PRO A 29 21.75 4.35 -4.63
C PRO A 29 22.20 4.61 -6.07
N GLU A 30 22.92 3.65 -6.66
CA GLU A 30 23.56 3.83 -7.96
C GLU A 30 22.50 3.94 -9.07
N THR A 31 21.37 3.27 -8.85
CA THR A 31 20.22 3.25 -9.76
C THR A 31 18.92 3.71 -9.10
N GLY A 32 17.99 4.23 -9.89
CA GLY A 32 16.64 4.57 -9.39
C GLY A 32 15.89 3.33 -8.87
N ARG A 33 16.16 2.16 -9.45
CA ARG A 33 15.63 0.87 -8.99
C ARG A 33 16.09 0.54 -7.57
N GLU A 34 17.38 0.68 -7.29
CA GLU A 34 17.94 0.47 -5.94
C GLU A 34 17.32 1.44 -4.95
N ALA A 35 17.22 2.72 -5.31
CA ALA A 35 16.60 3.73 -4.43
C ALA A 35 15.17 3.36 -4.02
N VAL A 36 14.35 2.90 -4.96
CA VAL A 36 12.98 2.42 -4.66
C VAL A 36 13.03 1.17 -3.79
N SER A 37 13.90 0.21 -4.11
CA SER A 37 14.00 -1.07 -3.39
C SER A 37 14.42 -0.87 -1.93
N GLU A 38 15.45 -0.05 -1.69
CA GLU A 38 15.91 0.33 -0.36
C GLU A 38 14.82 1.04 0.42
N ARG A 39 14.13 1.99 -0.21
CA ARG A 39 13.05 2.75 0.42
C ARG A 39 11.86 1.89 0.79
N LEU A 40 11.48 0.92 -0.05
CA LEU A 40 10.45 -0.07 0.28
C LEU A 40 10.91 -1.06 1.36
N ALA A 41 12.21 -1.32 1.49
CA ALA A 41 12.77 -2.20 2.52
C ALA A 41 12.89 -1.49 3.89
N ALA A 42 13.14 -0.18 3.88
CA ALA A 42 13.22 0.66 5.07
C ALA A 42 11.84 1.13 5.58
N ALA A 43 10.76 0.85 4.84
CA ALA A 43 9.41 1.24 5.22
C ALA A 43 9.02 0.61 6.58
N ASP A 44 8.48 1.43 7.47
CA ASP A 44 7.92 0.98 8.75
C ASP A 44 6.78 -0.01 8.51
N ASP A 45 6.76 -1.12 9.25
CA ASP A 45 5.73 -2.17 9.19
C ASP A 45 4.62 -1.97 10.23
N ALA A 46 4.72 -0.94 11.08
CA ALA A 46 3.71 -0.59 12.06
C ALA A 46 2.37 -0.25 11.38
N PRO A 47 1.23 -0.70 11.94
CA PRO A 47 -0.09 -0.29 11.46
C PRO A 47 -0.31 1.22 11.52
N TYR A 48 -0.77 1.80 10.42
CA TYR A 48 -1.10 3.23 10.32
C TYR A 48 -2.43 3.42 9.59
N SER A 49 -2.94 4.66 9.56
CA SER A 49 -4.11 5.01 8.77
C SER A 49 -3.81 6.15 7.80
N ALA A 50 -4.52 6.18 6.68
CA ALA A 50 -4.46 7.25 5.70
C ALA A 50 -5.88 7.62 5.25
N ALA A 51 -6.08 8.90 4.95
CA ALA A 51 -7.21 9.33 4.15
C ALA A 51 -7.01 8.79 2.73
N LEU A 52 -8.08 8.28 2.13
CA LEU A 52 -8.09 7.63 0.84
C LEU A 52 -9.07 8.36 -0.07
N GLU A 53 -8.63 8.64 -1.29
CA GLU A 53 -9.47 8.93 -2.44
C GLU A 53 -9.12 7.96 -3.56
N ALA A 54 -10.10 7.24 -4.07
CA ALA A 54 -9.95 6.31 -5.17
C ALA A 54 -11.02 6.58 -6.24
N VAL A 55 -10.60 6.70 -7.50
CA VAL A 55 -11.49 7.05 -8.61
C VAL A 55 -11.31 6.07 -9.75
N THR A 56 -12.42 5.55 -10.26
CA THR A 56 -12.46 4.71 -11.48
C THR A 56 -13.23 5.45 -12.58
N ARG A 57 -12.67 5.52 -13.79
CA ARG A 57 -13.24 6.20 -14.96
C ARG A 57 -13.21 5.31 -16.20
N SER A 58 -14.17 5.49 -17.09
CA SER A 58 -14.12 5.01 -18.47
C SER A 58 -14.34 6.20 -19.41
N GLY A 59 -13.32 6.53 -20.21
CA GLY A 59 -13.33 7.79 -20.96
C GLY A 59 -13.47 9.02 -20.04
N ALA A 60 -14.46 9.87 -20.31
CA ALA A 60 -14.79 11.03 -19.47
C ALA A 60 -15.69 10.68 -18.26
N GLU A 61 -16.35 9.53 -18.30
CA GLU A 61 -17.32 9.11 -17.28
C GLU A 61 -16.62 8.62 -16.01
N ARG A 62 -17.12 9.07 -14.84
CA ARG A 62 -16.70 8.54 -13.54
C ARG A 62 -17.61 7.38 -13.16
N LEU A 63 -17.05 6.18 -13.14
CA LEU A 63 -17.75 4.96 -12.76
C LEU A 63 -17.88 4.82 -11.24
N GLN A 64 -16.82 5.20 -10.51
CA GLN A 64 -16.76 5.03 -9.06
C GLN A 64 -15.89 6.12 -8.41
N LEU A 65 -16.29 6.55 -7.21
CA LEU A 65 -15.52 7.34 -6.27
C LEU A 65 -15.63 6.70 -4.89
N MET A 66 -14.50 6.31 -4.31
CA MET A 66 -14.39 5.82 -2.95
C MET A 66 -13.55 6.81 -2.14
N GLU A 67 -14.10 7.30 -1.04
CA GLU A 67 -13.45 8.28 -0.16
C GLU A 67 -13.53 7.84 1.29
N GLY A 68 -12.51 8.09 2.10
CA GLY A 68 -12.61 7.88 3.55
C GLY A 68 -11.27 7.68 4.21
N ARG A 69 -11.22 6.84 5.25
CA ARG A 69 -9.99 6.51 5.96
C ARG A 69 -9.88 5.01 6.17
N ILE A 70 -8.72 4.48 5.84
CA ILE A 70 -8.38 3.06 5.98
C ILE A 70 -7.12 2.87 6.81
N ASN A 71 -7.03 1.73 7.47
CA ASN A 71 -5.81 1.23 8.08
C ASN A 71 -5.00 0.42 7.05
N LEU A 72 -3.70 0.63 7.07
CA LEU A 72 -2.68 0.01 6.22
C LEU A 72 -1.67 -0.73 7.12
N ASN A 73 -0.83 -1.58 6.54
CA ASN A 73 0.10 -2.48 7.26
C ASN A 73 -0.60 -3.37 8.32
N ALA A 74 -1.87 -3.66 8.11
CA ALA A 74 -2.71 -4.48 8.97
C ALA A 74 -3.83 -5.10 8.12
N PRO A 75 -4.66 -6.03 8.65
CA PRO A 75 -5.88 -6.39 7.96
C PRO A 75 -6.67 -5.14 7.55
N LEU A 76 -7.09 -5.07 6.28
CA LEU A 76 -7.78 -3.92 5.73
C LEU A 76 -9.03 -3.63 6.56
N THR A 77 -9.01 -2.49 7.25
CA THR A 77 -10.10 -1.97 8.06
C THR A 77 -10.25 -0.48 7.79
N GLY A 78 -11.43 0.07 7.97
CA GLY A 78 -11.65 1.48 7.67
C GLY A 78 -13.11 1.85 7.58
N ARG A 79 -13.34 3.13 7.28
CA ARG A 79 -14.66 3.67 6.97
C ARG A 79 -14.54 4.47 5.70
N THR A 80 -15.37 4.16 4.72
CA THR A 80 -15.40 4.85 3.43
C THR A 80 -16.82 5.11 2.98
N LYS A 81 -16.97 6.05 2.06
CA LYS A 81 -18.16 6.28 1.26
C LYS A 81 -17.84 5.82 -0.16
N ASP A 82 -18.68 4.98 -0.72
CA ASP A 82 -18.57 4.51 -2.11
C ASP A 82 -19.69 5.12 -2.93
N THR A 83 -19.36 5.74 -4.06
CA THR A 83 -20.28 6.49 -4.91
C THR A 83 -20.15 6.02 -6.35
N THR A 84 -21.26 5.55 -6.92
CA THR A 84 -21.41 5.24 -8.35
C THR A 84 -22.54 6.08 -8.93
N ALA A 85 -22.85 5.90 -10.22
CA ALA A 85 -24.05 6.53 -10.80
C ALA A 85 -25.36 5.95 -10.22
N GLN A 86 -25.32 4.71 -9.73
CA GLN A 86 -26.49 3.96 -9.27
C GLN A 86 -26.74 4.07 -7.77
N TYR A 87 -25.69 4.29 -6.97
CA TYR A 87 -25.82 4.30 -5.52
C TYR A 87 -24.73 5.15 -4.83
N THR A 88 -25.01 5.51 -3.58
CA THR A 88 -24.02 6.03 -2.64
C THR A 88 -24.17 5.26 -1.32
N GLU A 89 -23.10 4.64 -0.85
CA GLU A 89 -23.10 3.79 0.34
C GLU A 89 -22.04 4.21 1.36
N ASP A 90 -22.41 4.20 2.64
CA ASP A 90 -21.46 4.12 3.74
C ASP A 90 -20.95 2.69 3.83
N VAL A 91 -19.63 2.53 3.99
CA VAL A 91 -18.95 1.24 4.09
C VAL A 91 -18.08 1.21 5.33
N VAL A 92 -18.30 0.23 6.20
CA VAL A 92 -17.45 -0.04 7.38
C VAL A 92 -16.75 -1.38 7.18
N MET A 93 -15.43 -1.35 7.11
CA MET A 93 -14.58 -2.53 6.97
C MET A 93 -13.97 -2.89 8.32
N THR A 94 -14.36 -4.03 8.87
CA THR A 94 -13.79 -4.60 10.09
C THR A 94 -12.94 -5.83 9.75
N ARG A 95 -12.23 -6.38 10.73
CA ARG A 95 -11.45 -7.61 10.55
C ARG A 95 -12.32 -8.82 10.16
N GLN A 96 -13.60 -8.81 10.53
CA GLN A 96 -14.51 -9.96 10.41
C GLN A 96 -15.49 -9.80 9.23
N LYS A 97 -15.99 -8.59 9.01
CA LYS A 97 -17.10 -8.29 8.11
C LYS A 97 -16.92 -6.93 7.43
N VAL A 98 -17.57 -6.79 6.27
CA VAL A 98 -17.85 -5.50 5.64
C VAL A 98 -19.32 -5.18 5.86
N TYR A 99 -19.61 -3.97 6.30
CA TYR A 99 -20.97 -3.48 6.48
C TYR A 99 -21.24 -2.39 5.44
N ARG A 100 -22.38 -2.44 4.77
CA ARG A 100 -22.79 -1.41 3.80
C ARG A 100 -24.19 -0.90 4.09
N ARG A 101 -24.43 0.38 3.81
CA ARG A 101 -25.75 0.99 3.91
C ARG A 101 -25.84 2.19 2.98
N ALA A 102 -26.99 2.41 2.35
CA ALA A 102 -27.23 3.63 1.57
C ALA A 102 -27.05 4.90 2.43
N VAL A 103 -26.31 5.88 1.91
CA VAL A 103 -26.05 7.15 2.60
C VAL A 103 -27.35 7.90 2.88
N GLY A 104 -27.42 8.57 4.03
CA GLY A 104 -28.58 9.39 4.42
C GLY A 104 -29.80 8.56 4.83
N THR A 105 -29.67 7.23 4.90
CA THR A 105 -30.74 6.35 5.37
C THR A 105 -30.52 5.92 6.82
N SER A 106 -31.63 5.73 7.55
CA SER A 106 -31.64 5.04 8.84
C SER A 106 -31.80 3.52 8.68
N GLY A 107 -31.56 2.99 7.47
CA GLY A 107 -31.74 1.57 7.16
C GLY A 107 -30.77 0.66 7.93
N ALA A 108 -31.07 -0.63 7.91
CA ALA A 108 -30.21 -1.66 8.46
C ALA A 108 -28.86 -1.72 7.72
N TRP A 109 -27.80 -2.09 8.44
CA TRP A 109 -26.51 -2.39 7.83
C TRP A 109 -26.57 -3.78 7.20
N GLN A 110 -26.22 -3.85 5.91
CA GLN A 110 -26.05 -5.11 5.22
C GLN A 110 -24.67 -5.67 5.51
N GLU A 111 -24.60 -6.96 5.88
CA GLU A 111 -23.35 -7.61 6.22
C GLU A 111 -22.81 -8.47 5.07
N PHE A 112 -21.51 -8.36 4.85
CA PHE A 112 -20.77 -9.15 3.88
C PHE A 112 -19.52 -9.76 4.54
N PRO A 113 -19.01 -10.89 4.02
CA PRO A 113 -17.72 -11.42 4.45
C PRO A 113 -16.59 -10.39 4.29
N ALA A 114 -15.57 -10.40 5.16
CA ALA A 114 -14.41 -9.49 5.06
C ALA A 114 -13.73 -9.52 3.68
N ALA A 115 -13.77 -10.66 2.97
CA ALA A 115 -13.23 -10.79 1.62
C ALA A 115 -13.90 -9.85 0.60
N ALA A 116 -15.12 -9.37 0.85
CA ALA A 116 -15.82 -8.40 0.00
C ALA A 116 -15.13 -7.02 -0.02
N ALA A 117 -14.26 -6.70 0.95
CA ALA A 117 -13.46 -5.47 0.92
C ALA A 117 -12.39 -5.50 -0.20
N LYS A 118 -12.03 -6.70 -0.68
CA LYS A 118 -10.95 -6.90 -1.67
C LYS A 118 -11.39 -6.71 -3.12
N GLY A 119 -12.65 -6.35 -3.37
CA GLY A 119 -13.16 -6.07 -4.72
C GLY A 119 -12.71 -4.71 -5.30
N GLY A 120 -12.10 -3.83 -4.49
CA GLY A 120 -11.59 -2.52 -4.88
C GLY A 120 -10.08 -2.48 -5.14
N ILE A 121 -9.48 -1.29 -5.07
CA ILE A 121 -8.02 -1.11 -5.21
C ILE A 121 -7.30 -1.88 -4.08
N PRO A 122 -6.37 -2.81 -4.38
CA PRO A 122 -5.71 -3.68 -3.40
C PRO A 122 -4.66 -2.92 -2.58
N VAL A 123 -5.13 -2.08 -1.67
CA VAL A 123 -4.31 -1.20 -0.83
C VAL A 123 -3.42 -1.96 0.17
N ASP A 124 -3.74 -3.22 0.48
CA ASP A 124 -2.97 -4.07 1.40
C ASP A 124 -1.71 -4.68 0.76
N ARG A 125 -1.51 -4.50 -0.57
CA ARG A 125 -0.40 -5.08 -1.34
C ARG A 125 0.36 -4.08 -2.21
N LEU A 126 0.22 -2.78 -1.96
CA LEU A 126 0.83 -1.74 -2.79
C LEU A 126 2.36 -1.91 -2.93
N PRO A 127 3.14 -2.16 -1.86
CA PRO A 127 4.59 -2.39 -1.99
C PRO A 127 4.94 -3.58 -2.89
N GLN A 128 4.14 -4.66 -2.84
CA GLN A 128 4.33 -5.85 -3.66
C GLN A 128 4.07 -5.57 -5.14
N PHE A 129 3.08 -4.73 -5.46
CA PHE A 129 2.88 -4.28 -6.83
C PHE A 129 4.02 -3.40 -7.33
N VAL A 130 4.58 -2.52 -6.50
CA VAL A 130 5.77 -1.75 -6.90
C VAL A 130 6.97 -2.68 -7.15
N ARG A 131 7.19 -3.69 -6.31
CA ARG A 131 8.24 -4.71 -6.56
C ARG A 131 8.01 -5.45 -7.88
N LEU A 132 6.77 -5.85 -8.16
CA LEU A 132 6.40 -6.46 -9.45
C LEU A 132 6.70 -5.53 -10.64
N MET A 133 6.42 -4.23 -10.51
CA MET A 133 6.75 -3.24 -11.54
C MET A 133 8.26 -3.21 -11.78
N LEU A 134 9.07 -3.14 -10.72
CA LEU A 134 10.52 -3.20 -10.82
C LEU A 134 10.94 -4.49 -11.54
N ASP A 135 10.50 -5.66 -11.11
CA ASP A 135 10.84 -6.97 -11.70
C ASP A 135 10.50 -7.09 -13.19
N HIS A 136 9.60 -6.24 -13.70
CA HIS A 136 9.23 -6.15 -15.11
C HIS A 136 9.75 -4.90 -15.83
N GLY A 137 10.88 -4.35 -15.35
CA GLY A 137 11.62 -3.31 -16.06
C GLY A 137 11.01 -1.92 -15.93
N ALA A 138 10.44 -1.60 -14.76
CA ALA A 138 9.92 -0.27 -14.51
C ALA A 138 10.94 0.85 -14.78
N SER A 139 10.45 1.96 -15.31
CA SER A 139 11.16 3.23 -15.31
C SER A 139 11.03 3.88 -13.93
N VAL A 140 12.13 4.47 -13.46
CA VAL A 140 12.16 5.23 -12.20
C VAL A 140 12.63 6.65 -12.50
N GLU A 141 11.78 7.62 -12.23
CA GLU A 141 12.12 9.02 -12.34
C GLU A 141 12.97 9.44 -11.13
N ARG A 142 14.14 10.03 -11.39
CA ARG A 142 15.07 10.48 -10.34
C ARG A 142 14.97 11.99 -10.17
N GLY A 143 15.20 12.46 -8.94
CA GLY A 143 15.32 13.89 -8.63
C GLY A 143 13.98 14.60 -8.36
N SER A 144 12.88 13.85 -8.31
CA SER A 144 11.58 14.31 -7.84
C SER A 144 11.16 13.50 -6.61
N GLU A 145 10.52 14.18 -5.66
CA GLU A 145 9.84 13.55 -4.52
C GLU A 145 8.34 13.77 -4.65
N PRO A 146 7.50 12.76 -4.39
CA PRO A 146 7.83 11.36 -4.11
C PRO A 146 8.47 10.63 -5.32
N LEU A 147 9.28 9.59 -5.08
CA LEU A 147 9.87 8.76 -6.15
C LEU A 147 8.77 8.17 -7.03
N HIS A 148 8.89 8.36 -8.34
CA HIS A 148 7.90 7.91 -9.31
C HIS A 148 8.39 6.68 -10.07
N VAL A 149 7.57 5.63 -10.08
CA VAL A 149 7.82 4.35 -10.73
C VAL A 149 6.71 4.07 -11.72
N SER A 150 7.05 3.71 -12.95
CA SER A 150 6.06 3.35 -13.98
C SER A 150 6.44 2.08 -14.71
N ALA A 151 5.45 1.25 -15.04
CA ALA A 151 5.63 0.00 -15.78
C ALA A 151 4.37 -0.37 -16.56
N ARG A 152 4.55 -1.17 -17.62
CA ARG A 152 3.45 -1.85 -18.30
C ARG A 152 3.40 -3.30 -17.84
N LEU A 153 2.26 -3.71 -17.29
CA LEU A 153 2.02 -5.06 -16.79
C LEU A 153 0.88 -5.72 -17.56
N THR A 154 0.84 -7.05 -17.52
CA THR A 154 -0.27 -7.87 -17.99
C THR A 154 -1.11 -8.34 -16.79
N PRO A 155 -2.40 -8.66 -16.98
CA PRO A 155 -3.20 -9.26 -15.91
C PRO A 155 -2.55 -10.52 -15.33
N LYS A 156 -1.88 -11.33 -16.16
CA LYS A 156 -1.17 -12.55 -15.72
C LYS A 156 0.00 -12.25 -14.78
N GLN A 157 0.75 -11.18 -15.00
CA GLN A 157 1.80 -10.74 -14.08
C GLN A 157 1.20 -10.26 -12.75
N ILE A 158 0.09 -9.51 -12.81
CA ILE A 158 -0.63 -9.03 -11.62
C ILE A 158 -1.19 -10.21 -10.79
N GLU A 159 -1.65 -11.28 -11.45
CA GLU A 159 -2.12 -12.52 -10.78
C GLU A 159 -1.06 -13.15 -9.87
N SER A 160 0.25 -12.92 -10.11
CA SER A 160 1.32 -13.43 -9.25
C SER A 160 1.38 -12.78 -7.86
N VAL A 161 0.90 -11.54 -7.74
CA VAL A 161 0.80 -10.80 -6.47
C VAL A 161 -0.59 -10.93 -5.88
N ASP A 162 -1.62 -10.81 -6.72
CA ASP A 162 -3.01 -10.99 -6.31
C ASP A 162 -3.85 -11.63 -7.43
N ARG A 163 -4.19 -12.90 -7.21
CA ARG A 163 -4.99 -13.70 -8.13
C ARG A 163 -6.37 -13.12 -8.40
N ALA A 164 -7.03 -12.53 -7.40
CA ALA A 164 -8.37 -11.98 -7.57
C ALA A 164 -8.31 -10.71 -8.43
N VAL A 165 -7.37 -9.82 -8.12
CA VAL A 165 -7.16 -8.58 -8.89
C VAL A 165 -6.79 -8.91 -10.33
N GLY A 166 -5.79 -9.76 -10.55
CA GLY A 166 -5.38 -10.12 -11.91
C GLY A 166 -6.50 -10.78 -12.73
N ARG A 167 -7.36 -11.58 -12.09
CA ARG A 167 -8.56 -12.15 -12.75
C ARG A 167 -9.58 -11.09 -13.14
N ASN A 168 -9.83 -10.12 -12.27
CA ASN A 168 -10.76 -9.03 -12.53
C ASN A 168 -10.28 -8.13 -13.69
N LEU A 169 -8.96 -8.10 -13.93
CA LEU A 169 -8.34 -7.34 -15.02
C LEU A 169 -8.24 -8.10 -16.34
N ARG A 170 -8.66 -9.38 -16.43
CA ARG A 170 -8.54 -10.20 -17.66
C ARG A 170 -9.15 -9.59 -18.93
N PRO A 171 -10.22 -8.77 -18.89
CA PRO A 171 -10.69 -8.08 -20.08
C PRO A 171 -9.66 -7.10 -20.69
N ALA A 172 -8.66 -6.67 -19.90
CA ALA A 172 -7.56 -5.83 -20.36
C ALA A 172 -6.43 -6.67 -20.98
N ALA A 173 -5.89 -6.22 -22.11
CA ALA A 173 -4.70 -6.80 -22.71
C ALA A 173 -3.42 -6.40 -21.94
N SER A 174 -3.39 -5.17 -21.43
CA SER A 174 -2.30 -4.64 -20.62
C SER A 174 -2.78 -3.54 -19.69
N VAL A 175 -1.96 -3.23 -18.69
CA VAL A 175 -2.18 -2.18 -17.70
C VAL A 175 -0.91 -1.33 -17.63
N ASP A 176 -1.02 -0.05 -17.98
CA ASP A 176 0.02 0.93 -17.62
C ASP A 176 -0.20 1.30 -16.16
N ALA A 177 0.79 1.05 -15.31
CA ALA A 177 0.75 1.30 -13.88
C ALA A 177 1.82 2.34 -13.50
N GLU A 178 1.46 3.26 -12.62
CA GLU A 178 2.31 4.29 -12.05
C GLU A 178 2.11 4.31 -10.53
N ALA A 179 3.20 4.45 -9.78
CA ALA A 179 3.18 4.54 -8.33
C ALA A 179 4.15 5.61 -7.84
N TRP A 180 3.79 6.29 -6.75
CA TRP A 180 4.62 7.26 -6.08
C TRP A 180 4.94 6.80 -4.66
N ILE A 181 6.21 6.80 -4.31
CA ILE A 181 6.73 6.34 -3.01
C ILE A 181 7.37 7.51 -2.27
N ASP A 182 6.81 7.88 -1.12
CA ASP A 182 7.36 8.95 -0.30
C ASP A 182 8.66 8.56 0.40
N GLU A 183 9.34 9.53 1.03
CA GLU A 183 10.59 9.33 1.77
C GLU A 183 10.55 8.22 2.84
N ARG A 184 9.36 7.85 3.33
CA ARG A 184 9.15 6.81 4.34
C ARG A 184 8.86 5.44 3.75
N GLY A 185 8.92 5.30 2.43
CA GLY A 185 8.61 4.03 1.76
C GLY A 185 7.14 3.70 1.64
N ARG A 186 6.26 4.69 1.87
CA ARG A 186 4.82 4.50 1.69
C ARG A 186 4.46 4.79 0.24
N VAL A 187 3.64 3.93 -0.34
CA VAL A 187 2.99 4.24 -1.62
C VAL A 187 1.90 5.26 -1.33
N VAL A 188 2.06 6.49 -1.83
CA VAL A 188 1.14 7.62 -1.55
C VAL A 188 0.17 7.89 -2.69
N ARG A 189 0.48 7.42 -3.89
CA ARG A 189 -0.37 7.55 -5.07
C ARG A 189 -0.17 6.37 -5.99
N VAL A 190 -1.25 5.95 -6.64
CA VAL A 190 -1.22 4.99 -7.75
C VAL A 190 -2.09 5.54 -8.88
N ARG A 191 -1.64 5.35 -10.12
CA ARG A 191 -2.47 5.49 -11.30
C ARG A 191 -2.36 4.22 -12.13
N GLN A 192 -3.46 3.85 -12.76
CA GLN A 192 -3.48 2.74 -13.69
C GLN A 192 -4.37 3.06 -14.88
N LYS A 193 -3.96 2.59 -16.05
CA LYS A 193 -4.75 2.62 -17.28
C LYS A 193 -4.81 1.20 -17.85
N MET A 194 -6.01 0.63 -17.84
CA MET A 194 -6.32 -0.66 -18.44
C MET A 194 -6.66 -0.46 -19.92
N HIS A 195 -5.93 -1.17 -20.79
CA HIS A 195 -6.17 -1.18 -22.22
C HIS A 195 -7.08 -2.35 -22.56
N CYS A 196 -8.35 -2.07 -22.80
CA CYS A 196 -9.38 -3.07 -23.08
C CYS A 196 -9.49 -3.29 -24.59
N ALA A 197 -9.60 -4.55 -25.04
CA ALA A 197 -9.62 -4.86 -26.48
C ALA A 197 -10.93 -4.45 -27.18
N SER A 198 -12.06 -4.47 -26.46
CA SER A 198 -13.41 -4.31 -27.02
C SER A 198 -14.25 -3.24 -26.32
N SER A 199 -13.66 -2.47 -25.41
CA SER A 199 -14.33 -1.41 -24.67
C SER A 199 -13.40 -0.23 -24.44
N ALA A 200 -13.95 0.91 -24.02
CA ALA A 200 -13.14 2.07 -23.67
C ALA A 200 -12.18 1.74 -22.52
N ASP A 201 -10.97 2.29 -22.61
CA ASP A 201 -9.96 2.15 -21.55
C ASP A 201 -10.52 2.58 -20.20
N ILE A 202 -10.20 1.80 -19.17
CA ILE A 202 -10.57 2.11 -17.79
C ILE A 202 -9.35 2.71 -17.09
N ARG A 203 -9.53 3.83 -16.41
CA ARG A 203 -8.50 4.51 -15.62
C ARG A 203 -8.85 4.42 -14.15
N GLY A 204 -7.89 4.03 -13.32
CA GLY A 204 -7.99 4.05 -11.87
C GLY A 204 -6.96 4.99 -11.27
N SER A 205 -7.32 5.72 -10.23
CA SER A 205 -6.38 6.45 -9.38
C SER A 205 -6.65 6.15 -7.91
N LEU A 206 -5.58 6.13 -7.12
CA LEU A 206 -5.60 6.08 -5.66
C LEU A 206 -4.69 7.20 -5.17
N GLU A 207 -5.15 7.96 -4.19
CA GLU A 207 -4.36 8.94 -3.44
C GLU A 207 -4.53 8.69 -1.94
N LEU A 208 -3.41 8.62 -1.24
CA LEU A 208 -3.32 8.39 0.19
C LEU A 208 -2.67 9.61 0.85
N THR A 209 -3.38 10.22 1.78
CA THR A 209 -2.97 11.46 2.46
C THR A 209 -3.24 11.38 3.95
N ASP A 210 -2.84 12.43 4.70
CA ASP A 210 -3.17 12.58 6.12
C ASP A 210 -2.83 11.31 6.95
N PHE A 211 -1.58 10.87 6.84
CA PHE A 211 -1.07 9.67 7.49
C PHE A 211 -1.01 9.84 9.01
N ARG A 212 -1.59 8.90 9.77
CA ARG A 212 -1.68 8.93 11.24
C ARG A 212 -1.55 7.52 11.83
N SER A 213 -1.55 7.40 13.15
CA SER A 213 -1.73 6.11 13.82
C SER A 213 -3.00 5.39 13.34
N ALA A 214 -3.00 4.06 13.41
CA ALA A 214 -4.17 3.26 13.07
C ALA A 214 -5.40 3.66 13.89
N ILE A 215 -6.58 3.62 13.25
CA ILE A 215 -7.85 3.96 13.89
C ILE A 215 -8.59 2.69 14.35
N ALA A 216 -9.33 2.79 15.45
CA ALA A 216 -10.25 1.74 15.86
C ALA A 216 -11.46 1.71 14.91
N VAL A 217 -11.76 0.52 14.39
CA VAL A 217 -12.95 0.28 13.54
C VAL A 217 -13.72 -0.89 14.12
N SER A 218 -14.97 -0.62 14.47
CA SER A 218 -15.90 -1.57 15.08
C SER A 218 -17.11 -1.73 14.17
N ALA A 219 -17.82 -2.84 14.32
CA ALA A 219 -19.11 -3.02 13.67
C ALA A 219 -20.03 -1.82 13.98
N PRO A 220 -20.78 -1.32 12.99
CA PRO A 220 -21.66 -0.19 13.21
C PRO A 220 -22.83 -0.59 14.13
N THR A 221 -23.26 0.34 14.97
CA THR A 221 -24.42 0.17 15.83
C THR A 221 -25.69 0.66 15.11
N GLY A 222 -26.68 -0.21 14.97
CA GLY A 222 -27.96 0.08 14.31
C GLY A 222 -28.72 -1.22 14.05
N ARG A 223 -30.04 -1.25 14.29
CA ARG A 223 -30.84 -2.48 14.20
C ARG A 223 -30.78 -3.06 12.77
N SER A 224 -30.41 -4.34 12.68
CA SER A 224 -30.60 -5.23 11.52
C SER A 224 -32.07 -5.46 11.23
#